data_AF-A0A8T5DMI4-F1
#
_entry.id   AF-A0A8T5DMI4-F1
#
_cell.length_a   1.000
_cell.length_b   1.000
_cell.length_c   1.000
_cell.angle_alpha   90.00
_cell.angle_beta   90.00
_cell.angle_gamma   90.00
#
_symmetry.space_group_name_H-M   'P 1'
#
loop_
_entity.id
_entity.type
_entity.pdbx_description
1 polymer ?
#
loop_
_entity_poly.entity_id
_entity_poly.type
_entity_poly.pdbx_seq_one_letter_code
_entity_poly.pdbx_strand_id
1 'polypeptide(L)'
;MNKTIATVLFILIFLITFELIAISMSGISDFFKTGETEIEMSEDELRHMQSVKNVNDGVKITIYALIIVLGILLYRTNFEFYKIFYNMWIPLAVFLAICAFASIFPNFSFELLHKIFFPQGNYTFPTGTTLVTMYPFSFFKSLFLRVFTTTTILSGILVLIGYYRKQ
;
A
#
# COMPACT_ATOMS: atom_id res chain seq x y z
N MET A 1 -26.01 10.84 -7.54
CA MET A 1 -24.59 10.88 -7.99
C MET A 1 -24.36 9.72 -8.95
N ASN A 2 -23.79 9.97 -10.12
CA ASN A 2 -23.54 8.94 -11.13
C ASN A 2 -22.70 7.81 -10.51
N LYS A 3 -23.05 6.53 -10.72
CA LYS A 3 -22.41 5.37 -10.07
C LYS A 3 -20.89 5.32 -10.34
N THR A 4 -20.45 5.91 -11.45
CA THR A 4 -19.07 6.20 -11.84
C THR A 4 -18.31 7.07 -10.84
N ILE A 5 -19.02 8.07 -10.28
CA ILE A 5 -18.76 8.87 -9.07
C ILE A 5 -17.84 8.23 -8.02
N ALA A 6 -18.47 7.32 -7.28
CA ALA A 6 -17.94 6.70 -6.09
C ALA A 6 -16.91 5.60 -6.42
N THR A 7 -17.02 4.98 -7.60
CA THR A 7 -16.02 4.03 -8.14
C THR A 7 -14.66 4.69 -8.27
N VAL A 8 -14.67 5.84 -8.94
CA VAL A 8 -13.48 6.63 -9.23
C VAL A 8 -12.90 7.15 -7.91
N LEU A 9 -13.74 7.61 -6.97
CA LEU A 9 -13.28 8.06 -5.66
C LEU A 9 -12.64 6.95 -4.80
N PHE A 10 -13.21 5.74 -4.77
CA PHE A 10 -12.62 4.64 -4.00
C PHE A 10 -11.29 4.16 -4.58
N ILE A 11 -11.24 4.00 -5.91
CA ILE A 11 -10.01 3.63 -6.62
C ILE A 11 -8.96 4.72 -6.45
N LEU A 12 -9.34 6.00 -6.57
CA LEU A 12 -8.45 7.13 -6.31
C LEU A 12 -7.95 7.13 -4.87
N ILE A 13 -8.78 6.85 -3.88
CA ILE A 13 -8.35 6.79 -2.47
C ILE A 13 -7.33 5.68 -2.25
N PHE A 14 -7.57 4.49 -2.80
CA PHE A 14 -6.62 3.37 -2.72
C PHE A 14 -5.30 3.68 -3.46
N LEU A 15 -5.37 4.30 -4.63
CA LEU A 15 -4.21 4.75 -5.38
C LEU A 15 -3.45 5.88 -4.66
N ILE A 16 -4.16 6.79 -3.99
CA ILE A 16 -3.58 7.88 -3.20
C ILE A 16 -2.92 7.34 -1.93
N THR A 17 -3.52 6.39 -1.21
CA THR A 17 -2.83 5.75 -0.06
C THR A 17 -1.59 4.99 -0.51
N PHE A 18 -1.64 4.35 -1.68
CA PHE A 18 -0.49 3.70 -2.28
C PHE A 18 0.61 4.70 -2.72
N GLU A 19 0.23 5.82 -3.35
CA GLU A 19 1.16 6.92 -3.68
C GLU A 19 1.73 7.59 -2.44
N LEU A 20 0.97 7.73 -1.35
CA LEU A 20 1.47 8.28 -0.10
C LEU A 20 2.52 7.37 0.56
N ILE A 21 2.40 6.04 0.39
CA ILE A 21 3.46 5.09 0.75
C ILE A 21 4.67 5.30 -0.15
N ALA A 22 4.49 5.47 -1.47
CA ALA A 22 5.58 5.74 -2.40
C ALA A 22 6.30 7.09 -2.12
N ILE A 23 5.56 8.14 -1.75
CA ILE A 23 6.08 9.46 -1.37
C ILE A 23 6.87 9.37 -0.06
N SER A 24 6.47 8.49 0.87
CA SER A 24 7.24 8.26 2.11
C SER A 24 8.63 7.67 1.89
N MET A 25 8.89 7.14 0.68
CA MET A 25 10.20 6.63 0.25
C MET A 25 10.95 7.64 -0.65
N SER A 26 10.62 8.93 -0.60
CA SER A 26 11.12 9.98 -1.51
C SER A 26 12.63 9.96 -1.76
N GLY A 27 13.44 9.67 -0.73
CA GLY A 27 14.90 9.60 -0.83
C GLY A 27 15.44 8.54 -1.79
N ILE A 28 14.64 7.54 -2.16
CA ILE A 28 15.02 6.45 -3.08
C ILE A 28 14.00 6.33 -4.21
N SER A 29 13.11 7.33 -4.35
CA SER A 29 12.06 7.30 -5.36
C SER A 29 12.60 7.24 -6.78
N ASP A 30 13.77 7.82 -7.02
CA ASP A 30 14.42 7.79 -8.33
C ASP A 30 14.95 6.40 -8.66
N PHE A 31 15.51 5.67 -7.69
CA PHE A 31 15.87 4.26 -7.87
C PHE A 31 14.66 3.39 -8.25
N PHE A 32 13.49 3.63 -7.65
CA PHE A 32 12.27 2.91 -8.05
C PHE A 32 11.79 3.25 -9.47
N LYS A 33 12.22 4.38 -10.05
CA LYS A 33 11.90 4.78 -11.43
C LYS A 33 12.96 4.31 -12.42
N THR A 34 14.24 4.54 -12.12
CA THR A 34 15.36 4.39 -13.05
C THR A 34 16.21 3.14 -12.76
N GLY A 35 16.18 2.62 -11.54
CA GLY A 35 17.10 1.58 -11.06
C GLY A 35 18.47 2.11 -10.64
N GLU A 36 18.67 3.44 -10.68
CA GLU A 36 19.93 4.09 -10.32
C GLU A 36 19.77 4.88 -9.02
N THR A 37 20.84 4.95 -8.23
CA THR A 37 20.88 5.76 -7.01
C THR A 37 22.21 6.48 -6.88
N GLU A 38 22.17 7.74 -6.46
CA GLU A 38 23.36 8.51 -6.07
C GLU A 38 23.83 8.17 -4.65
N ILE A 39 23.04 7.38 -3.92
CA ILE A 39 23.31 6.97 -2.55
C ILE A 39 24.27 5.79 -2.57
N GLU A 40 25.42 5.95 -1.91
CA GLU A 40 26.39 4.86 -1.76
C GLU A 40 25.81 3.74 -0.88
N MET A 41 25.76 2.53 -1.46
CA MET A 41 25.27 1.32 -0.82
C MET A 41 26.24 0.17 -1.13
N SER A 42 26.33 -0.81 -0.24
CA SER A 42 27.03 -2.05 -0.55
C SER A 42 26.36 -2.81 -1.70
N GLU A 43 27.09 -3.71 -2.35
CA GLU A 43 26.52 -4.54 -3.43
C GLU A 43 25.31 -5.36 -2.96
N ASP A 44 25.33 -5.86 -1.73
CA ASP A 44 24.24 -6.67 -1.18
C ASP A 44 22.99 -5.83 -0.89
N GLU A 45 23.17 -4.59 -0.39
CA GLU A 45 22.07 -3.64 -0.22
C GLU A 45 21.45 -3.27 -1.57
N LEU A 46 22.28 -3.03 -2.60
CA LEU A 46 21.80 -2.70 -3.95
C LEU A 46 21.02 -3.86 -4.58
N ARG A 47 21.51 -5.10 -4.44
CA ARG A 47 20.81 -6.31 -4.91
C ARG A 47 19.47 -6.51 -4.19
N HIS A 48 19.43 -6.23 -2.88
CA HIS A 48 18.18 -6.26 -2.13
C HIS A 48 17.22 -5.16 -2.61
N MET A 49 17.70 -3.93 -2.77
CA MET A 49 16.90 -2.82 -3.29
C MET A 49 16.32 -3.13 -4.68
N GLN A 50 17.09 -3.76 -5.57
CA GLN A 50 16.60 -4.22 -6.87
C GLN A 50 15.49 -5.28 -6.72
N SER A 51 15.64 -6.20 -5.75
CA SER A 51 14.60 -7.19 -5.43
C SER A 51 13.32 -6.51 -4.92
N VAL A 52 13.45 -5.51 -4.03
CA VAL A 52 12.34 -4.70 -3.53
C VAL A 52 11.66 -3.94 -4.67
N LYS A 53 12.42 -3.38 -5.62
CA LYS A 53 11.87 -2.73 -6.81
C LYS A 53 11.02 -3.68 -7.63
N ASN A 54 11.51 -4.89 -7.89
CA ASN A 54 10.78 -5.90 -8.66
C ASN A 54 9.45 -6.29 -7.97
N VAL A 55 9.46 -6.46 -6.64
CA VAL A 55 8.24 -6.70 -5.85
C VAL A 55 7.27 -5.52 -5.99
N ASN A 56 7.75 -4.30 -5.82
CA ASN A 56 6.94 -3.08 -5.95
C ASN A 56 6.32 -2.94 -7.35
N ASP A 57 7.09 -3.21 -8.41
CA ASP A 57 6.60 -3.15 -9.78
C ASP A 57 5.54 -4.24 -10.04
N GLY A 58 5.75 -5.46 -9.53
CA GLY A 58 4.76 -6.53 -9.59
C GLY A 58 3.45 -6.19 -8.86
N VAL A 59 3.54 -5.57 -7.68
CA VAL A 59 2.38 -5.08 -6.92
C VAL A 59 1.64 -4.00 -7.71
N LYS A 60 2.34 -3.01 -8.29
CA LYS A 60 1.74 -1.96 -9.12
C LYS A 60 1.00 -2.55 -10.32
N ILE A 61 1.64 -3.44 -11.08
CA ILE A 61 1.05 -4.10 -12.23
C ILE A 61 -0.22 -4.85 -11.83
N THR A 62 -0.16 -5.60 -10.72
CA THR A 62 -1.31 -6.34 -10.19
C THR A 62 -2.47 -5.42 -9.84
N ILE A 63 -2.19 -4.31 -9.13
CA ILE A 63 -3.20 -3.31 -8.77
C ILE A 63 -3.83 -2.70 -10.02
N TYR A 64 -3.03 -2.27 -10.99
CA TYR A 64 -3.56 -1.70 -12.23
C TYR A 64 -4.41 -2.71 -13.02
N ALA A 65 -3.97 -3.97 -13.11
CA ALA A 65 -4.75 -5.03 -13.73
C ALA A 65 -6.10 -5.24 -13.03
N LEU A 66 -6.12 -5.30 -11.70
CA LEU A 66 -7.36 -5.43 -10.91
C LEU A 66 -8.30 -4.24 -11.10
N ILE A 67 -7.78 -3.02 -11.15
CA ILE A 67 -8.56 -1.81 -11.43
C ILE A 67 -9.20 -1.88 -12.82
N ILE A 68 -8.45 -2.31 -13.84
CA ILE A 68 -8.98 -2.46 -15.21
C ILE A 68 -10.08 -3.52 -15.24
N VAL A 69 -9.85 -4.69 -14.65
CA VAL A 69 -10.84 -5.78 -14.59
C VAL A 69 -12.11 -5.30 -13.86
N LEU A 70 -11.96 -4.64 -12.72
CA LEU A 70 -13.07 -4.09 -11.96
C LEU A 70 -13.83 -3.04 -12.80
N GLY A 71 -13.12 -2.13 -13.47
CA GLY A 71 -13.71 -1.14 -14.37
C GLY A 71 -14.54 -1.77 -15.49
N ILE A 72 -14.04 -2.84 -16.12
CA ILE A 72 -14.76 -3.58 -17.17
C ILE A 72 -16.01 -4.25 -16.59
N LEU A 73 -15.90 -4.93 -15.45
CA LEU A 73 -17.04 -5.60 -14.82
C LEU A 73 -18.15 -4.61 -14.47
N LEU A 74 -17.77 -3.46 -13.93
CA LEU A 74 -18.70 -2.39 -13.57
C LEU A 74 -19.33 -1.72 -14.79
N TYR A 75 -18.60 -1.62 -15.92
CA TYR A 75 -19.16 -1.12 -17.17
C TYR A 75 -20.17 -2.09 -17.78
N ARG A 76 -19.92 -3.40 -17.72
CA ARG A 76 -20.78 -4.42 -18.32
C ARG A 76 -22.03 -4.74 -17.50
N THR A 77 -22.04 -4.39 -16.23
CA THR A 77 -23.16 -4.71 -15.32
C THR A 77 -23.87 -3.43 -14.91
N ASN A 78 -25.20 -3.44 -14.80
CA ASN A 78 -25.99 -2.35 -14.20
C ASN A 78 -25.82 -2.32 -12.66
N PHE A 79 -24.60 -2.57 -12.18
CA PHE A 79 -24.32 -2.87 -10.79
C PHE A 79 -24.60 -1.65 -9.91
N GLU A 80 -25.25 -1.89 -8.78
CA GLU A 80 -25.61 -0.81 -7.87
C GLU A 80 -24.50 -0.61 -6.84
N PHE A 81 -23.68 0.42 -7.09
CA PHE A 81 -22.45 0.68 -6.33
C PHE A 81 -22.61 0.74 -4.80
N TYR A 82 -23.76 1.23 -4.32
CA TYR A 82 -24.03 1.30 -2.88
C TYR A 82 -24.07 -0.08 -2.22
N LYS A 83 -24.38 -1.15 -2.97
CA LYS A 83 -24.37 -2.54 -2.48
C LYS A 83 -22.95 -3.06 -2.27
N ILE A 84 -21.96 -2.55 -3.02
CA ILE A 84 -20.55 -2.85 -2.79
C ILE A 84 -20.12 -2.21 -1.48
N PHE A 85 -20.32 -0.90 -1.30
CA PHE A 85 -19.96 -0.21 -0.06
C PHE A 85 -20.65 -0.80 1.18
N TYR A 86 -21.91 -1.23 1.05
CA TYR A 86 -22.63 -1.92 2.12
C TYR A 86 -22.03 -3.27 2.49
N ASN A 87 -21.32 -3.95 1.59
CA ASN A 87 -20.67 -5.24 1.83
C ASN A 87 -19.14 -5.14 2.04
N MET A 88 -18.56 -3.94 1.89
CA MET A 88 -17.12 -3.71 2.04
C MET A 88 -16.65 -3.58 3.49
N TRP A 89 -17.56 -3.60 4.46
CA TRP A 89 -17.18 -3.53 5.87
C TRP A 89 -16.29 -4.71 6.30
N ILE A 90 -16.47 -5.92 5.74
CA ILE A 90 -15.60 -7.07 6.05
C ILE A 90 -14.18 -6.84 5.50
N PRO A 91 -13.96 -6.62 4.19
CA PRO A 91 -12.62 -6.32 3.66
C PRO A 91 -11.95 -5.13 4.35
N LEU A 92 -12.72 -4.06 4.63
CA LEU A 92 -12.20 -2.89 5.34
C LEU A 92 -11.79 -3.22 6.77
N ALA A 93 -12.63 -3.94 7.52
CA ALA A 93 -12.31 -4.36 8.89
C ALA A 93 -11.08 -5.28 8.93
N VAL A 94 -10.96 -6.21 7.98
CA VAL A 94 -9.79 -7.07 7.85
C VAL A 94 -8.54 -6.24 7.54
N PHE A 95 -8.61 -5.31 6.59
CA PHE A 95 -7.48 -4.44 6.26
C PHE A 95 -7.04 -3.58 7.46
N LEU A 96 -8.00 -2.94 8.14
CA LEU A 96 -7.72 -2.14 9.33
C LEU A 96 -7.15 -2.99 10.47
N ALA A 97 -7.65 -4.22 10.66
CA ALA A 97 -7.09 -5.15 11.63
C ALA A 97 -5.64 -5.53 11.30
N ILE A 98 -5.33 -5.77 10.02
CA ILE A 98 -3.95 -6.04 9.57
C ILE A 98 -3.04 -4.84 9.83
N CYS A 99 -3.48 -3.63 9.47
CA CYS A 99 -2.69 -2.41 9.71
C CYS A 99 -2.50 -2.12 11.20
N ALA A 100 -3.53 -2.34 12.02
CA ALA A 100 -3.45 -2.20 13.47
C ALA A 100 -2.48 -3.24 14.06
N PHE A 101 -2.61 -4.51 13.66
CA PHE A 101 -1.70 -5.58 14.05
C PHE A 101 -0.24 -5.25 13.67
N ALA A 102 0.00 -4.76 12.45
CA ALA A 102 1.32 -4.36 11.98
C ALA A 102 1.90 -3.17 12.77
N SER A 103 1.05 -2.27 13.24
CA SER A 103 1.45 -1.13 14.07
C SER A 103 1.79 -1.54 15.51
N ILE A 104 1.13 -2.57 16.05
CA ILE A 104 1.36 -3.11 17.41
C ILE A 104 2.55 -4.08 17.42
N PHE A 105 2.68 -4.92 16.39
CA PHE A 105 3.72 -5.94 16.24
C PHE A 105 4.59 -5.67 15.00
N PRO A 106 5.31 -4.54 14.93
CA PRO A 106 6.06 -4.18 13.73
C PRO A 106 7.21 -5.15 13.45
N ASN A 107 7.79 -5.80 14.47
CA ASN A 107 8.96 -6.70 14.30
C ASN A 107 8.52 -7.97 13.58
N PHE A 108 7.49 -8.60 14.14
CA PHE A 108 6.87 -9.79 13.57
C PHE A 108 6.32 -9.51 12.17
N SER A 109 5.68 -8.34 11.98
CA SER A 109 5.10 -7.99 10.68
C SER A 109 6.16 -7.70 9.62
N PHE A 110 7.26 -7.03 10.00
CA PHE A 110 8.41 -6.84 9.14
C PHE A 110 8.99 -8.18 8.72
N GLU A 111 9.27 -9.07 9.68
CA GLU A 111 9.88 -10.37 9.40
C GLU A 111 8.98 -11.26 8.56
N LEU A 112 7.68 -11.34 8.87
CA LEU A 112 6.71 -12.13 8.13
C LEU A 112 6.61 -11.67 6.67
N LEU A 113 6.49 -10.35 6.46
CA LEU A 113 6.44 -9.76 5.12
C LEU A 113 7.70 -10.12 4.31
N HIS A 114 8.86 -9.96 4.93
CA HIS A 114 10.13 -10.23 4.25
C HIS A 114 10.35 -11.72 4.00
N LYS A 115 9.89 -12.61 4.86
CA LYS A 115 9.92 -14.06 4.60
C LYS A 115 9.05 -14.46 3.40
N ILE A 116 7.94 -13.77 3.18
CA ILE A 116 7.04 -14.03 2.04
C ILE A 116 7.70 -13.57 0.72
N PHE A 117 8.26 -12.36 0.68
CA PHE A 117 8.80 -11.78 -0.56
C PHE A 117 10.29 -12.10 -0.80
N PHE A 118 11.02 -12.40 0.26
CA PHE A 118 12.46 -12.66 0.25
C PHE A 118 12.80 -13.93 1.04
N PRO A 119 12.27 -15.11 0.64
CA PRO A 119 12.50 -16.37 1.33
C PRO A 119 13.99 -16.77 1.44
N GLN A 120 14.84 -16.23 0.57
CA GLN A 120 16.30 -16.38 0.59
C GLN A 120 17.00 -15.67 1.76
N GLY A 121 16.29 -14.84 2.54
CA GLY A 121 16.86 -14.18 3.72
C GLY A 121 17.72 -12.95 3.44
N ASN A 122 17.72 -12.42 2.21
CA ASN A 122 18.56 -11.28 1.81
C ASN A 122 17.99 -9.90 2.22
N TYR A 123 17.36 -9.81 3.39
CA TYR A 123 16.68 -8.61 3.89
C TYR A 123 17.20 -8.12 5.25
N THR A 124 18.15 -8.83 5.85
CA THR A 124 18.78 -8.44 7.12
C THR A 124 20.18 -7.90 6.86
N PHE A 125 20.45 -6.69 7.35
CA PHE A 125 21.74 -6.02 7.19
C PHE A 125 22.33 -5.63 8.55
N PRO A 126 23.67 -5.57 8.67
CA PRO A 126 24.32 -5.04 9.86
C PRO A 126 23.86 -3.61 10.19
N THR A 127 23.81 -3.29 11.48
CA THR A 127 23.56 -1.92 11.95
C THR A 127 24.62 -0.97 11.37
N GLY A 128 24.19 0.21 10.90
CA GLY A 128 25.08 1.22 10.31
C GLY A 128 25.25 1.12 8.80
N THR A 129 24.68 0.11 8.16
CA THR A 129 24.49 0.10 6.70
C THR A 129 23.58 1.24 6.26
N THR A 130 23.74 1.70 5.02
CA THR A 130 22.99 2.84 4.48
C THR A 130 21.50 2.58 4.53
N LEU A 131 21.07 1.37 4.15
CA LEU A 131 19.67 0.99 4.10
C LEU A 131 19.02 0.97 5.49
N VAL A 132 19.71 0.41 6.50
CA VAL A 132 19.21 0.39 7.90
C VAL A 132 19.16 1.79 8.49
N THR A 133 20.08 2.67 8.08
CA THR A 133 20.11 4.07 8.52
C THR A 133 18.98 4.89 7.90
N MET A 134 18.66 4.65 6.62
CA MET A 134 17.60 5.36 5.91
C MET A 134 16.20 4.87 6.29
N TYR A 135 16.05 3.56 6.49
CA TYR A 135 14.79 2.93 6.91
C TYR A 135 14.97 2.20 8.22
N PRO A 136 15.22 2.94 9.32
CA PRO A 136 15.30 2.33 10.63
C PRO A 136 13.95 1.72 10.98
N PHE A 137 13.95 0.79 11.92
CA PHE A 137 12.73 0.09 12.28
C PHE A 137 11.55 1.02 12.70
N SER A 138 11.85 2.17 13.30
CA SER A 138 10.86 3.22 13.64
C SER A 138 10.15 3.82 12.42
N PHE A 139 10.79 3.82 11.25
CA PHE A 139 10.20 4.23 9.98
C PHE A 139 9.01 3.34 9.64
N PHE A 140 9.17 2.02 9.67
CA PHE A 140 8.10 1.07 9.33
C PHE A 140 6.91 1.16 10.28
N LYS A 141 7.16 1.32 11.59
CA LYS A 141 6.08 1.57 12.56
C LYS A 141 5.29 2.83 12.21
N SER A 142 5.99 3.92 11.90
CA SER A 142 5.36 5.20 11.53
C SER A 142 4.60 5.10 10.21
N LEU A 143 5.14 4.34 9.26
CA LEU A 143 4.51 4.05 7.97
C LEU A 143 3.20 3.29 8.16
N PHE A 144 3.20 2.19 8.93
CA PHE A 144 1.98 1.43 9.20
C PHE A 144 0.92 2.26 9.91
N LEU A 145 1.31 3.07 10.89
CA LEU A 145 0.39 3.97 11.60
C LEU A 145 -0.21 5.03 10.66
N ARG A 146 0.60 5.59 9.76
CA ARG A 146 0.14 6.56 8.75
C ARG A 146 -0.88 5.91 7.81
N VAL A 147 -0.56 4.73 7.27
CA VAL A 147 -1.45 3.98 6.38
C VAL A 147 -2.77 3.64 7.08
N PHE A 148 -2.70 3.15 8.33
CA PHE A 148 -3.89 2.87 9.15
C PHE A 148 -4.77 4.11 9.32
N THR A 149 -4.15 5.22 9.75
CA THR A 149 -4.86 6.46 10.06
C THR A 149 -5.50 7.06 8.82
N THR A 150 -4.75 7.20 7.73
CA THR A 150 -5.25 7.76 6.47
C THR A 150 -6.35 6.88 5.88
N THR A 151 -6.21 5.55 5.89
CA THR A 151 -7.25 4.65 5.36
C THR A 151 -8.52 4.72 6.20
N THR A 152 -8.40 4.79 7.52
CA THR A 152 -9.54 4.92 8.44
C THR A 152 -10.32 6.21 8.17
N ILE A 153 -9.61 7.34 8.08
CA ILE A 153 -10.22 8.66 7.83
C ILE A 153 -10.93 8.68 6.48
N LEU A 154 -10.24 8.28 5.40
CA LEU A 154 -10.81 8.31 4.05
C LEU A 154 -12.01 7.36 3.92
N SER A 155 -11.92 6.16 4.49
CA SER A 155 -13.03 5.21 4.48
C SER A 155 -14.22 5.73 5.30
N GLY A 156 -13.98 6.34 6.46
CA GLY A 156 -15.01 6.97 7.28
C GLY A 156 -15.75 8.08 6.53
N ILE A 157 -15.01 8.97 5.84
CA ILE A 157 -15.59 10.03 5.01
C ILE A 157 -16.48 9.44 3.90
N LEU A 158 -16.02 8.39 3.21
CA LEU A 158 -16.82 7.74 2.16
C LEU A 158 -18.11 7.11 2.69
N VAL A 159 -18.05 6.43 3.83
CA VAL A 159 -19.24 5.84 4.47
C VAL A 159 -20.24 6.93 4.85
N LEU A 160 -19.78 8.04 5.44
CA LEU A 160 -20.63 9.18 5.76
C LEU A 160 -21.29 9.78 4.51
N ILE A 161 -20.52 10.04 3.45
CA ILE A 161 -21.05 10.54 2.17
C ILE A 161 -22.10 9.57 1.59
N GLY A 162 -21.86 8.27 1.67
CA GLY A 162 -22.79 7.24 1.22
C GLY A 162 -24.09 7.22 2.02
N TYR A 163 -23.99 7.36 3.35
CA TYR A 163 -25.13 7.40 4.26
C TYR A 163 -26.02 8.63 4.01
N TYR A 164 -25.44 9.84 3.94
CA TYR A 164 -26.19 11.08 3.74
C TYR A 164 -26.89 11.18 2.38
N ARG A 165 -26.42 10.44 1.37
CA ARG A 165 -27.01 10.42 0.02
C ARG A 165 -28.06 9.32 -0.20
N LYS A 166 -28.21 8.41 0.76
CA LYS A 166 -29.26 7.37 0.75
C LYS A 166 -30.59 7.92 1.29
N GLN A 167 -30.53 8.94 2.15
CA GLN A 167 -31.68 9.76 2.55
C GLN A 167 -32.01 10.77 1.45
#